data_AF-A0A1E7FHR8-F1
#
_entry.id   AF-A0A1E7FHR8-F1
#
_cell.length_a   1.000
_cell.length_b   1.000
_cell.length_c   1.000
_cell.angle_alpha   90.00
_cell.angle_beta   90.00
_cell.angle_gamma   90.00
#
_symmetry.space_group_name_H-M   'P 1'
#
loop_
_entity.id
_entity.type
_entity.pdbx_description
1 polymer ?
#
loop_
_entity_poly.entity_id
_entity_poly.type
_entity_poly.pdbx_seq_one_letter_code
_entity_poly.pdbx_strand_id
1 'polypeptide(L)'
;MTLIEISSAEELKTFIQKNTVCVVTFSAHWCGPCKQSKPQLEELAKASPVPISIVHESDIGDYLHTFKVTAFPSYVLFVKETEVQRIKGVNLKGVKDMIEAHADRADPAIPKAGGNTLGGSHSAAEARALRLAKLEAGAPKAAAAATTTSTEKAEDDDDDNKATPMETEESKPAASDTGKTDDTKMEDATTEEDKKNPIDDLDKEAIKTLTESMGFSLLRAQKGLLFSTGGTVESAVEWLMEHQDDTDIDEDIPEGSLGSARSYKCNDCGKILSNMANLELHANKTGHSDFEESTCIIVPLTPEEKAAKILEIKSLLASKRSEREEAEKVDQTEQEKRRRFMGKEMVKTKEVMEREARKREATARKREKTEIKRERDRIRAELAKDKAERIANKGKLLGKLGVDGYAPSAIQYNTSGGKDDGDEEEPAAQRPKTAGSTASAANIDDYITKVSSYRAGGDGGKSLKILKLLVGNAADNPNEDKYKKINMETNAYKNKVRPFVGAKKILLAVGFAPDEKDKTHLVLKEDADAELLLSTKVKLEQALAKF
;
A
#
# COMPACT_ATOMS: atom_id res chain seq x y z
N MET A 1 2.22 31.92 6.52
CA MET A 1 1.84 32.58 5.23
C MET A 1 0.51 32.01 4.70
N THR A 2 -0.07 32.50 3.60
CA THR A 2 -1.19 31.77 2.97
C THR A 2 -0.68 30.59 2.13
N LEU A 3 -1.50 29.55 1.93
CA LEU A 3 -1.22 28.50 0.97
C LEU A 3 -1.23 29.10 -0.44
N ILE A 4 -0.21 28.80 -1.24
CA ILE A 4 -0.09 29.32 -2.62
C ILE A 4 -0.56 28.24 -3.59
N GLU A 5 -1.67 28.49 -4.27
CA GLU A 5 -2.11 27.66 -5.39
C GLU A 5 -1.29 28.04 -6.63
N ILE A 6 -0.82 27.03 -7.36
CA ILE A 6 -0.03 27.19 -8.58
C ILE A 6 -0.84 26.60 -9.72
N SER A 7 -0.98 27.35 -10.81
CA SER A 7 -1.86 27.00 -11.94
C SER A 7 -1.08 26.69 -13.22
N SER A 8 0.25 26.74 -13.19
CA SER A 8 1.10 26.42 -14.33
C SER A 8 2.48 25.86 -13.97
N ALA A 9 3.08 25.13 -14.92
CA ALA A 9 4.44 24.62 -14.80
C ALA A 9 5.52 25.74 -14.73
N GLU A 10 5.24 26.94 -15.24
CA GLU A 10 6.16 28.09 -15.21
C GLU A 10 6.11 28.81 -13.87
N GLU A 11 4.93 28.97 -13.28
CA GLU A 11 4.75 29.42 -11.90
C GLU A 11 5.45 28.49 -10.92
N LEU A 12 5.39 27.16 -11.10
CA LEU A 12 6.09 26.21 -10.24
C LEU A 12 7.62 26.42 -10.28
N LYS A 13 8.21 26.56 -11.48
CA LYS A 13 9.65 26.84 -11.62
C LYS A 13 10.01 28.17 -10.93
N THR A 14 9.22 29.22 -11.18
CA THR A 14 9.41 30.54 -10.59
C THR A 14 9.31 30.51 -9.07
N PHE A 15 8.37 29.72 -8.52
CA PHE A 15 8.19 29.55 -7.08
C PHE A 15 9.37 28.82 -6.43
N ILE A 16 9.93 27.80 -7.08
CA ILE A 16 11.12 27.08 -6.60
C ILE A 16 12.37 27.96 -6.66
N GLN A 17 12.52 28.78 -7.70
CA GLN A 17 13.66 29.71 -7.88
C GLN A 17 13.60 30.91 -6.92
N LYS A 18 12.40 31.46 -6.67
CA LYS A 18 12.20 32.64 -5.82
C LYS A 18 12.48 32.38 -4.33
N ASN A 19 12.26 31.15 -3.87
CA ASN A 19 12.30 30.82 -2.44
C ASN A 19 13.53 29.95 -2.10
N THR A 20 14.33 30.37 -1.12
CA THR A 20 15.53 29.60 -0.70
C THR A 20 15.15 28.24 -0.09
N VAL A 21 14.01 28.17 0.59
CA VAL A 21 13.38 26.94 1.07
C VAL A 21 11.88 27.04 0.77
N CYS A 22 11.29 26.01 0.18
CA CYS A 22 9.84 25.94 -0.05
C CYS A 22 9.33 24.49 -0.06
N VAL A 23 8.07 24.30 0.31
CA VAL A 23 7.37 23.00 0.21
C VAL A 23 6.38 23.04 -0.93
N VAL A 24 6.47 22.09 -1.86
CA VAL A 24 5.53 21.90 -2.96
C VAL A 24 4.69 20.67 -2.68
N THR A 25 3.37 20.84 -2.69
CA THR A 25 2.39 19.75 -2.50
C THR A 25 1.75 19.37 -3.82
N PHE A 26 2.07 18.18 -4.32
CA PHE A 26 1.41 17.60 -5.48
C PHE A 26 0.09 16.94 -5.07
N SER A 27 -1.00 17.38 -5.70
CA SER A 27 -2.39 17.08 -5.37
C SER A 27 -3.20 16.77 -6.64
N ALA A 28 -4.46 16.36 -6.50
CA ALA A 28 -5.36 16.11 -7.63
C ALA A 28 -6.84 16.32 -7.24
N HIS A 29 -7.65 16.88 -8.14
CA HIS A 29 -9.08 17.14 -7.88
C HIS A 29 -9.93 15.87 -7.74
N TRP A 30 -9.45 14.71 -8.20
CA TRP A 30 -10.10 13.41 -8.04
C TRP A 30 -9.65 12.66 -6.77
N CYS A 31 -8.57 13.12 -6.10
CA CYS A 31 -7.99 12.46 -4.92
C CYS A 31 -8.76 12.81 -3.63
N GLY A 32 -9.49 11.85 -3.07
CA GLY A 32 -10.22 11.99 -1.80
C GLY A 32 -9.36 12.44 -0.60
N PRO A 33 -8.23 11.76 -0.29
CA PRO A 33 -7.34 12.16 0.80
C PRO A 33 -6.74 13.57 0.61
N CYS A 34 -6.58 14.01 -0.64
CA CYS A 34 -6.08 15.35 -0.95
C CYS A 34 -7.11 16.44 -0.60
N LYS A 35 -8.41 16.19 -0.86
CA LYS A 35 -9.51 17.09 -0.45
C LYS A 35 -9.60 17.22 1.06
N GLN A 36 -9.50 16.10 1.78
CA GLN A 36 -9.58 16.06 3.25
C GLN A 36 -8.39 16.76 3.93
N SER A 37 -7.18 16.65 3.37
CA SER A 37 -5.97 17.23 3.96
C SER A 37 -5.70 18.69 3.58
N LYS A 38 -6.37 19.24 2.56
CA LYS A 38 -6.24 20.66 2.15
C LYS A 38 -6.43 21.67 3.29
N PRO A 39 -7.53 21.67 4.09
CA PRO A 39 -7.71 22.67 5.14
C PRO A 39 -6.61 22.62 6.22
N GLN A 40 -6.12 21.42 6.55
CA GLN A 40 -5.04 21.24 7.52
C GLN A 40 -3.68 21.70 6.95
N LEU A 41 -3.48 21.59 5.64
CA LEU A 41 -2.32 22.15 4.95
C LEU A 41 -2.36 23.68 4.89
N GLU A 42 -3.55 24.28 4.72
CA GLU A 42 -3.73 25.73 4.80
C GLU A 42 -3.45 26.28 6.21
N GLU A 43 -3.86 25.56 7.25
CA GLU A 43 -3.52 25.87 8.64
C GLU A 43 -2.01 25.77 8.89
N LEU A 44 -1.36 24.71 8.40
CA LEU A 44 0.09 24.55 8.49
C LEU A 44 0.85 25.64 7.71
N ALA A 45 0.35 26.05 6.53
CA ALA A 45 0.89 27.16 5.77
C ALA A 45 0.79 28.47 6.55
N LYS A 46 -0.32 28.73 7.27
CA LYS A 46 -0.51 29.90 8.14
C LYS A 46 0.50 29.93 9.27
N ALA A 47 0.69 28.81 9.96
CA ALA A 47 1.63 28.68 11.09
C ALA A 47 3.12 28.66 10.69
N SER A 48 3.45 28.23 9.47
CA SER A 48 4.82 28.09 8.97
C SER A 48 5.43 29.43 8.50
N PRO A 49 6.74 29.68 8.80
CA PRO A 49 7.51 30.74 8.15
C PRO A 49 7.98 30.37 6.74
N VAL A 50 8.05 29.07 6.42
CA VAL A 50 8.43 28.55 5.09
C VAL A 50 7.20 28.59 4.16
N PRO A 51 7.33 29.12 2.93
CA PRO A 51 6.23 29.14 1.96
C PRO A 51 5.86 27.72 1.50
N ILE A 52 4.57 27.42 1.55
CA ILE A 52 3.98 26.16 1.10
C ILE A 52 3.09 26.43 -0.11
N SER A 53 3.25 25.64 -1.16
CA SER A 53 2.36 25.63 -2.32
C SER A 53 1.60 24.31 -2.49
N ILE A 54 0.49 24.38 -3.20
CA ILE A 54 -0.27 23.23 -3.70
C ILE A 54 -0.39 23.34 -5.22
N VAL A 55 -0.27 22.21 -5.91
CA VAL A 55 -0.43 22.13 -7.36
C VAL A 55 -1.24 20.90 -7.72
N HIS A 56 -2.18 21.04 -8.65
CA HIS A 56 -2.96 19.93 -9.15
C HIS A 56 -2.36 19.32 -10.43
N GLU A 57 -2.53 18.01 -10.57
CA GLU A 57 -2.13 17.23 -11.76
C GLU A 57 -2.67 17.83 -13.07
N SER A 58 -3.90 18.36 -13.05
CA SER A 58 -4.55 19.04 -14.18
C SER A 58 -3.77 20.25 -14.70
N ASP A 59 -3.05 20.94 -13.82
CA ASP A 59 -2.48 22.27 -14.09
C ASP A 59 -1.00 22.18 -14.49
N ILE A 60 -0.35 21.06 -14.14
CA ILE A 60 1.03 20.73 -14.48
C ILE A 60 1.14 19.80 -15.71
N GLY A 61 0.18 18.88 -15.90
CA GLY A 61 0.21 17.87 -16.95
C GLY A 61 1.52 17.06 -16.97
N ASP A 62 2.08 16.85 -18.16
CA ASP A 62 3.29 16.04 -18.39
C ASP A 62 4.51 16.46 -17.55
N TYR A 63 4.60 17.72 -17.13
CA TYR A 63 5.73 18.21 -16.34
C TYR A 63 5.81 17.54 -14.95
N LEU A 64 4.73 16.91 -14.48
CA LEU A 64 4.65 16.13 -13.25
C LEU A 64 5.61 14.93 -13.26
N HIS A 65 5.81 14.31 -14.43
CA HIS A 65 6.72 13.17 -14.60
C HIS A 65 8.17 13.51 -14.25
N THR A 66 8.59 14.77 -14.47
CA THR A 66 9.91 15.30 -14.06
C THR A 66 10.18 15.06 -12.58
N PHE A 67 9.16 15.30 -11.74
CA PHE A 67 9.24 15.16 -10.29
C PHE A 67 8.96 13.74 -9.79
N LYS A 68 8.75 12.76 -10.68
CA LYS A 68 8.56 11.33 -10.34
C LYS A 68 7.49 11.08 -9.26
N VAL A 69 6.42 11.87 -9.28
CA VAL A 69 5.28 11.69 -8.37
C VAL A 69 4.62 10.35 -8.67
N THR A 70 4.31 9.60 -7.61
CA THR A 70 3.85 8.19 -7.69
C THR A 70 2.63 7.91 -6.81
N ALA A 71 2.22 8.89 -6.00
CA ALA A 71 1.05 8.82 -5.11
C ALA A 71 0.63 10.25 -4.76
N PHE A 72 -0.67 10.47 -4.57
CA PHE A 72 -1.23 11.74 -4.13
C PHE A 72 -1.85 11.60 -2.71
N PRO A 73 -1.71 12.61 -1.83
CA PRO A 73 -0.84 13.76 -1.97
C PRO A 73 0.64 13.37 -1.81
N SER A 74 1.56 14.16 -2.38
CA SER A 74 3.00 14.06 -2.14
C SER A 74 3.56 15.43 -1.81
N TYR A 75 4.31 15.53 -0.71
CA TYR A 75 4.96 16.76 -0.26
C TYR A 75 6.46 16.68 -0.56
N VAL A 76 7.02 17.71 -1.21
CA VAL A 76 8.43 17.78 -1.58
C VAL A 76 9.04 19.07 -1.06
N LEU A 77 10.12 18.96 -0.29
CA LEU A 77 10.91 20.09 0.20
C LEU A 77 12.04 20.39 -0.79
N PHE A 78 12.04 21.62 -1.30
CA PHE A 78 13.14 22.18 -2.08
C PHE A 78 13.97 23.13 -1.22
N VAL A 79 15.30 23.02 -1.32
CA VAL A 79 16.27 23.94 -0.73
C VAL A 79 17.24 24.35 -1.84
N LYS A 80 17.29 25.64 -2.18
CA LYS A 80 18.08 26.18 -3.30
C LYS A 80 17.92 25.33 -4.57
N GLU A 81 16.68 25.25 -5.05
CA GLU A 81 16.25 24.47 -6.24
C GLU A 81 16.46 22.94 -6.15
N THR A 82 17.06 22.43 -5.07
CA THR A 82 17.42 21.01 -4.92
C THR A 82 16.37 20.29 -4.07
N GLU A 83 15.87 19.14 -4.54
CA GLU A 83 15.01 18.26 -3.73
C GLU A 83 15.85 17.66 -2.58
N VAL A 84 15.44 17.93 -1.33
CA VAL A 84 16.12 17.42 -0.14
C VAL A 84 15.35 16.28 0.53
N GLN A 85 14.02 16.43 0.65
CA GLN A 85 13.17 15.46 1.34
C GLN A 85 11.80 15.37 0.66
N ARG A 86 11.22 14.17 0.68
CA ARG A 86 9.92 13.86 0.12
C ARG A 86 9.12 12.99 1.07
N ILE A 87 7.84 13.31 1.21
CA ILE A 87 6.86 12.58 2.01
C ILE A 87 5.70 12.19 1.08
N LYS A 88 5.30 10.91 1.09
CA LYS A 88 4.20 10.39 0.28
C LYS A 88 3.01 10.05 1.17
N GLY A 89 1.80 10.36 0.70
CA GLY A 89 0.56 10.16 1.45
C GLY A 89 0.35 11.25 2.51
N VAL A 90 -0.85 11.26 3.11
CA VAL A 90 -1.25 12.25 4.13
C VAL A 90 -0.45 12.03 5.42
N ASN A 91 0.60 12.82 5.63
CA ASN A 91 1.39 12.81 6.86
C ASN A 91 1.82 14.23 7.24
N LEU A 92 0.86 15.01 7.73
CA LEU A 92 1.05 16.41 8.11
C LEU A 92 2.05 16.62 9.24
N LYS A 93 2.15 15.65 10.18
CA LYS A 93 3.16 15.68 11.23
C LYS A 93 4.57 15.62 10.63
N GLY A 94 4.81 14.67 9.72
CA GLY A 94 6.09 14.59 9.01
C GLY A 94 6.40 15.84 8.18
N VAL A 95 5.38 16.50 7.59
CA VAL A 95 5.57 17.78 6.88
C VAL A 95 5.96 18.90 7.83
N LYS A 96 5.35 18.96 9.03
CA LYS A 96 5.72 19.91 10.08
C LYS A 96 7.16 19.68 10.56
N ASP A 97 7.51 18.43 10.91
CA ASP A 97 8.85 18.04 11.36
C ASP A 97 9.93 18.37 10.28
N MET A 98 9.59 18.16 8.99
CA MET A 98 10.43 18.49 7.83
C MET A 98 10.62 20.01 7.64
N ILE A 99 9.59 20.82 7.90
CA ILE A 99 9.69 22.28 7.89
C ILE A 99 10.58 22.74 9.04
N GLU A 100 10.35 22.27 10.28
CA GLU A 100 11.12 22.66 11.45
C GLU A 100 12.62 22.32 11.29
N ALA A 101 12.96 21.13 10.78
CA ALA A 101 14.35 20.72 10.54
C ALA A 101 15.09 21.52 9.43
N HIS A 102 14.37 22.31 8.63
CA HIS A 102 14.91 23.09 7.51
C HIS A 102 14.60 24.59 7.57
N ALA A 103 13.85 25.06 8.58
CA ALA A 103 13.46 26.45 8.77
C ALA A 103 14.69 27.39 8.89
N ASP A 104 15.75 26.97 9.59
CA ASP A 104 17.00 27.73 9.73
C ASP A 104 17.71 28.04 8.40
N ARG A 105 17.35 27.32 7.31
CA ARG A 105 17.91 27.54 5.97
C ARG A 105 17.06 28.48 5.11
N ALA A 106 15.89 28.91 5.59
CA ALA A 106 14.92 29.69 4.82
C ALA A 106 15.25 31.19 4.79
N ASP A 107 16.04 31.68 5.73
CA ASP A 107 16.25 33.13 5.93
C ASP A 107 17.54 33.65 5.24
N PRO A 108 17.44 34.60 4.30
CA PRO A 108 18.62 35.25 3.71
C PRO A 108 19.21 36.37 4.61
N ALA A 109 18.59 36.70 5.75
CA ALA A 109 19.05 37.78 6.63
C ALA A 109 20.05 37.30 7.71
N ILE A 110 21.35 37.37 7.38
CA ILE A 110 22.52 37.40 8.30
C ILE A 110 22.61 36.23 9.31
N PRO A 111 23.60 35.31 9.18
CA PRO A 111 23.73 34.18 10.10
C PRO A 111 24.15 34.64 11.51
N LYS A 112 23.32 34.37 12.52
CA LYS A 112 23.79 34.30 13.91
C LYS A 112 24.72 33.10 14.05
N ALA A 113 25.93 33.36 14.56
CA ALA A 113 27.05 32.44 14.47
C ALA A 113 26.82 31.09 15.20
N GLY A 114 27.13 30.00 14.49
CA GLY A 114 27.19 28.64 15.02
C GLY A 114 28.11 27.70 14.22
N GLY A 115 28.93 28.25 13.31
CA GLY A 115 29.80 27.50 12.42
C GLY A 115 31.27 27.95 12.54
N ASN A 116 32.17 26.99 12.75
CA ASN A 116 33.58 27.25 13.00
C ASN A 116 34.27 27.87 11.77
N THR A 117 34.73 29.12 11.88
CA THR A 117 35.69 29.69 10.93
C THR A 117 37.09 29.17 11.24
N LEU A 118 37.73 28.56 10.24
CA LEU A 118 39.13 28.14 10.32
C LEU A 118 40.05 29.35 10.18
N GLY A 119 40.24 30.09 11.28
CA GLY A 119 41.10 31.28 11.33
C GLY A 119 40.56 32.35 12.27
N GLY A 120 40.70 32.14 13.57
CA GLY A 120 40.31 33.10 14.61
C GLY A 120 40.97 32.77 15.94
N SER A 121 41.59 33.76 16.59
CA SER A 121 42.44 33.58 17.76
C SER A 121 41.65 33.34 19.05
N HIS A 122 41.41 32.08 19.39
CA HIS A 122 41.01 31.67 20.75
C HIS A 122 42.15 30.95 21.45
N SER A 123 42.24 31.14 22.77
CA SER A 123 43.24 30.43 23.57
C SER A 123 42.93 28.93 23.58
N ALA A 124 43.97 28.09 23.67
CA ALA A 124 43.80 26.64 23.72
C ALA A 124 42.98 26.16 24.94
N ALA A 125 42.87 26.99 25.99
CA ALA A 125 42.06 26.74 27.17
C ALA A 125 40.56 26.88 26.88
N GLU A 126 40.12 27.98 26.24
CA GLU A 126 38.70 28.19 25.88
C GLU A 126 38.20 27.12 24.90
N ALA A 127 39.03 26.77 23.91
CA ALA A 127 38.74 25.72 22.93
C ALA A 127 38.71 24.30 23.54
N ARG A 128 39.22 24.11 24.77
CA ARG A 128 39.06 22.89 25.57
C ARG A 128 37.80 22.93 26.43
N ALA A 129 37.55 24.04 27.12
CA ALA A 129 36.35 24.22 27.96
C ALA A 129 35.05 24.00 27.16
N LEU A 130 34.96 24.58 25.95
CA LEU A 130 33.79 24.42 25.09
C LEU A 130 33.57 22.98 24.60
N ARG A 131 34.65 22.19 24.45
CA ARG A 131 34.58 20.77 24.08
C ARG A 131 34.14 19.90 25.25
N LEU A 132 34.57 20.23 26.48
CA LEU A 132 34.18 19.51 27.69
C LEU A 132 32.66 19.64 27.92
N ALA A 133 32.14 20.86 27.90
CA ALA A 133 30.70 21.13 28.05
C ALA A 133 29.84 20.44 26.97
N LYS A 134 30.35 20.29 25.75
CA LYS A 134 29.67 19.57 24.66
C LYS A 134 29.65 18.05 24.87
N LEU A 135 30.65 17.47 25.54
CA LEU A 135 30.65 16.05 25.93
C LEU A 135 29.71 15.78 27.10
N GLU A 136 29.69 16.67 28.09
CA GLU A 136 28.83 16.54 29.29
C GLU A 136 27.34 16.62 28.96
N ALA A 137 26.96 17.37 27.93
CA ALA A 137 25.59 17.44 27.42
C ALA A 137 25.14 16.19 26.61
N GLY A 138 26.02 15.22 26.36
CA GLY A 138 25.79 14.09 25.44
C GLY A 138 25.39 12.75 26.09
N ALA A 139 25.28 12.67 27.42
CA ALA A 139 25.02 11.42 28.13
C ALA A 139 23.53 11.22 28.49
N PRO A 140 22.84 10.17 28.00
CA PRO A 140 21.45 9.90 28.37
C PRO A 140 21.36 9.34 29.80
N LYS A 141 20.55 9.98 30.64
CA LYS A 141 20.30 9.58 32.03
C LYS A 141 19.05 8.71 32.12
N ALA A 142 19.14 7.58 32.83
CA ALA A 142 18.02 6.67 33.05
C ALA A 142 17.16 7.06 34.27
N ALA A 143 15.83 6.98 34.10
CA ALA A 143 14.76 6.78 35.11
C ALA A 143 13.41 6.83 34.33
N ALA A 144 12.46 5.90 34.38
CA ALA A 144 11.82 5.13 35.47
C ALA A 144 10.51 5.76 35.99
N ALA A 145 9.43 4.97 35.87
CA ALA A 145 8.15 5.00 36.59
C ALA A 145 7.15 6.17 36.43
N ALA A 146 5.97 5.83 35.87
CA ALA A 146 4.67 6.22 36.42
C ALA A 146 3.65 5.07 36.16
N THR A 147 2.82 4.77 37.15
CA THR A 147 1.89 3.62 37.22
C THR A 147 0.43 4.11 37.07
N THR A 148 -0.55 3.19 37.09
CA THR A 148 -2.04 3.37 37.13
C THR A 148 -2.74 3.47 35.76
N THR A 149 -3.89 2.83 35.50
CA THR A 149 -4.67 1.77 36.21
C THR A 149 -5.50 0.97 35.19
N SER A 150 -5.86 -0.27 35.53
CA SER A 150 -6.65 -1.23 34.75
C SER A 150 -8.05 -0.76 34.34
N THR A 151 -8.55 -1.24 33.19
CA THR A 151 -9.95 -1.68 33.06
C THR A 151 -10.06 -2.77 31.99
N GLU A 152 -10.81 -3.82 32.29
CA GLU A 152 -11.02 -4.96 31.40
C GLU A 152 -12.26 -4.72 30.51
N LYS A 153 -12.22 -5.24 29.27
CA LYS A 153 -13.37 -5.98 28.71
C LYS A 153 -12.91 -6.94 27.61
N ALA A 154 -13.50 -8.13 27.61
CA ALA A 154 -13.35 -9.16 26.58
C ALA A 154 -14.58 -9.15 25.64
N GLU A 155 -14.75 -10.25 24.87
CA GLU A 155 -15.83 -10.53 23.90
C GLU A 155 -15.66 -9.82 22.54
N ASP A 156 -15.78 -10.47 21.36
CA ASP A 156 -15.81 -11.91 21.03
C ASP A 156 -15.60 -12.13 19.50
N ASP A 157 -15.83 -13.36 19.01
CA ASP A 157 -16.14 -13.79 17.63
C ASP A 157 -14.99 -14.13 16.64
N ASP A 158 -14.68 -15.43 16.67
CA ASP A 158 -14.66 -16.41 15.56
C ASP A 158 -13.68 -16.31 14.36
N ASP A 159 -12.81 -17.34 14.31
CA ASP A 159 -12.02 -17.81 13.17
C ASP A 159 -12.65 -19.12 12.67
N ASP A 160 -13.34 -19.09 11.54
CA ASP A 160 -13.84 -20.30 10.89
C ASP A 160 -13.82 -20.19 9.36
N ASN A 161 -12.81 -20.80 8.71
CA ASN A 161 -13.03 -21.35 7.38
C ASN A 161 -12.13 -22.56 7.05
N LYS A 162 -12.73 -23.74 7.28
CA LYS A 162 -12.22 -25.05 6.88
C LYS A 162 -12.54 -25.35 5.41
N ALA A 163 -11.56 -25.19 4.52
CA ALA A 163 -11.69 -25.55 3.11
C ALA A 163 -11.30 -27.01 2.82
N THR A 164 -12.20 -27.76 2.19
CA THR A 164 -11.90 -29.04 1.49
C THR A 164 -12.63 -29.06 0.13
N PRO A 165 -12.07 -29.72 -0.91
CA PRO A 165 -12.46 -29.49 -2.30
C PRO A 165 -13.53 -30.45 -2.82
N MET A 166 -14.17 -30.09 -3.94
CA MET A 166 -14.99 -30.98 -4.75
C MET A 166 -14.70 -30.77 -6.24
N GLU A 167 -14.41 -31.86 -6.96
CA GLU A 167 -14.40 -31.95 -8.41
C GLU A 167 -15.79 -32.34 -8.92
N THR A 168 -16.10 -32.08 -10.20
CA THR A 168 -16.82 -33.02 -11.09
C THR A 168 -16.83 -32.52 -12.54
N GLU A 169 -16.91 -33.45 -13.48
CA GLU A 169 -16.76 -33.25 -14.93
C GLU A 169 -18.08 -33.00 -15.71
N GLU A 170 -17.89 -32.84 -17.02
CA GLU A 170 -18.83 -32.59 -18.12
C GLU A 170 -20.01 -33.57 -18.27
N SER A 171 -21.11 -33.14 -18.92
CA SER A 171 -21.67 -33.81 -20.13
C SER A 171 -22.98 -33.17 -20.66
N LYS A 172 -23.25 -33.40 -21.95
CA LYS A 172 -24.41 -32.94 -22.77
C LYS A 172 -24.41 -33.79 -24.08
N PRO A 173 -25.42 -33.77 -24.99
CA PRO A 173 -26.89 -33.82 -24.88
C PRO A 173 -27.53 -35.11 -25.45
N ALA A 174 -28.84 -35.27 -25.24
CA ALA A 174 -29.73 -36.06 -26.11
C ALA A 174 -31.05 -35.28 -26.45
N ALA A 175 -32.07 -35.96 -26.98
CA ALA A 175 -32.83 -35.46 -28.14
C ALA A 175 -34.26 -36.04 -28.30
N SER A 176 -34.93 -35.67 -29.41
CA SER A 176 -36.24 -36.16 -29.93
C SER A 176 -37.51 -35.75 -29.15
N ASP A 177 -38.73 -35.72 -29.72
CA ASP A 177 -39.25 -35.46 -31.09
C ASP A 177 -40.81 -35.42 -31.01
N THR A 178 -41.51 -34.96 -32.06
CA THR A 178 -42.98 -35.01 -32.31
C THR A 178 -43.91 -34.14 -31.42
N GLY A 179 -45.08 -33.65 -31.88
CA GLY A 179 -45.59 -33.63 -33.27
C GLY A 179 -47.12 -33.49 -33.46
N LYS A 180 -47.65 -32.23 -33.49
CA LYS A 180 -48.80 -31.71 -34.29
C LYS A 180 -50.26 -32.22 -34.06
N THR A 181 -51.21 -31.39 -34.50
CA THR A 181 -52.69 -31.55 -34.70
C THR A 181 -53.57 -31.28 -33.46
N ASP A 182 -54.80 -30.72 -33.55
CA ASP A 182 -55.66 -30.43 -34.73
C ASP A 182 -56.56 -29.18 -34.54
N ASP A 183 -57.29 -28.77 -35.58
CA ASP A 183 -58.21 -27.60 -35.67
C ASP A 183 -59.50 -27.68 -34.80
N THR A 184 -60.15 -26.54 -34.49
CA THR A 184 -61.61 -26.27 -34.67
C THR A 184 -62.11 -24.90 -34.12
N LYS A 185 -62.48 -23.99 -35.04
CA LYS A 185 -63.68 -23.12 -35.14
C LYS A 185 -64.28 -22.32 -33.94
N MET A 186 -64.37 -20.99 -34.15
CA MET A 186 -65.36 -19.94 -33.73
C MET A 186 -66.16 -20.07 -32.41
N GLU A 187 -66.30 -18.95 -31.67
CA GLU A 187 -67.58 -18.25 -31.47
C GLU A 187 -67.36 -16.71 -31.33
N ASP A 188 -68.41 -15.94 -31.58
CA ASP A 188 -68.48 -14.47 -31.49
C ASP A 188 -69.02 -14.06 -30.11
N ALA A 189 -68.38 -13.09 -29.46
CA ALA A 189 -68.81 -12.56 -28.16
C ALA A 189 -68.41 -11.09 -28.03
N THR A 190 -69.33 -10.21 -28.43
CA THR A 190 -69.30 -8.79 -28.09
C THR A 190 -69.33 -8.60 -26.57
N THR A 191 -68.28 -7.98 -26.02
CA THR A 191 -68.30 -7.36 -24.69
C THR A 191 -67.74 -5.95 -24.80
N GLU A 192 -68.64 -4.97 -24.76
CA GLU A 192 -68.31 -3.59 -24.37
C GLU A 192 -67.76 -3.65 -22.94
N GLU A 193 -66.53 -3.19 -22.71
CA GLU A 193 -65.99 -3.01 -21.35
C GLU A 193 -65.66 -1.53 -21.11
N ASP A 194 -66.72 -0.86 -20.66
CA ASP A 194 -66.80 0.27 -19.74
C ASP A 194 -65.57 1.17 -19.51
N LYS A 195 -65.81 2.46 -19.77
CA LYS A 195 -65.03 3.55 -19.20
C LYS A 195 -65.18 3.50 -17.67
N LYS A 196 -64.16 3.01 -16.98
CA LYS A 196 -64.16 2.97 -15.52
C LYS A 196 -64.19 4.39 -14.95
N ASN A 197 -65.26 4.75 -14.25
CA ASN A 197 -65.41 6.08 -13.67
C ASN A 197 -64.60 6.17 -12.36
N PRO A 198 -63.92 7.31 -12.05
CA PRO A 198 -63.11 7.44 -10.82
C PRO A 198 -63.88 7.24 -9.51
N ILE A 199 -65.21 7.28 -9.56
CA ILE A 199 -66.13 7.07 -8.44
C ILE A 199 -66.20 5.58 -8.03
N ASP A 200 -65.94 4.65 -8.96
CA ASP A 200 -66.06 3.20 -8.71
C ASP A 200 -64.90 2.60 -7.89
N ASP A 201 -63.75 3.28 -7.89
CA ASP A 201 -62.53 2.89 -7.17
C ASP A 201 -62.43 3.50 -5.75
N LEU A 202 -63.46 4.23 -5.31
CA LEU A 202 -63.55 4.77 -3.94
C LEU A 202 -63.92 3.68 -2.92
N ASP A 203 -63.36 3.80 -1.70
CA ASP A 203 -63.67 2.89 -0.61
C ASP A 203 -65.13 3.04 -0.14
N LYS A 204 -65.89 1.96 -0.33
CA LYS A 204 -67.31 1.87 0.00
C LYS A 204 -67.54 1.86 1.51
N GLU A 205 -66.58 1.41 2.32
CA GLU A 205 -66.67 1.47 3.78
C GLU A 205 -66.44 2.90 4.30
N ALA A 206 -65.50 3.64 3.71
CA ALA A 206 -65.30 5.07 3.98
C ALA A 206 -66.53 5.92 3.60
N ILE A 207 -67.09 5.73 2.39
CA ILE A 207 -68.34 6.41 1.96
C ILE A 207 -69.47 6.09 2.94
N LYS A 208 -69.68 4.82 3.27
CA LYS A 208 -70.73 4.39 4.21
C LYS A 208 -70.53 5.02 5.60
N THR A 209 -69.31 5.12 6.07
CA THR A 209 -68.98 5.76 7.37
C THR A 209 -69.34 7.24 7.35
N LEU A 210 -68.95 7.98 6.31
CA LEU A 210 -69.28 9.41 6.15
C LEU A 210 -70.80 9.66 6.05
N THR A 211 -71.53 8.78 5.34
CA THR A 211 -72.99 8.91 5.16
C THR A 211 -73.79 8.46 6.37
N GLU A 212 -73.53 7.27 6.94
CA GLU A 212 -74.35 6.69 8.01
C GLU A 212 -73.96 7.18 9.42
N SER A 213 -72.68 7.42 9.69
CA SER A 213 -72.20 7.79 11.03
C SER A 213 -72.03 9.29 11.24
N MET A 214 -71.71 10.05 10.17
CA MET A 214 -71.51 11.50 10.24
C MET A 214 -72.60 12.30 9.51
N GLY A 215 -73.46 11.64 8.72
CA GLY A 215 -74.65 12.26 8.14
C GLY A 215 -74.41 13.10 6.87
N PHE A 216 -73.25 12.96 6.21
CA PHE A 216 -72.98 13.68 4.96
C PHE A 216 -73.77 13.08 3.78
N SER A 217 -74.15 13.93 2.81
CA SER A 217 -74.77 13.45 1.56
C SER A 217 -73.78 12.59 0.76
N LEU A 218 -74.29 11.67 -0.07
CA LEU A 218 -73.46 10.75 -0.88
C LEU A 218 -72.45 11.52 -1.75
N LEU A 219 -72.90 12.61 -2.39
CA LEU A 219 -72.07 13.46 -3.24
C LEU A 219 -70.97 14.18 -2.44
N ARG A 220 -71.28 14.69 -1.24
CA ARG A 220 -70.29 15.28 -0.33
C ARG A 220 -69.26 14.22 0.11
N ALA A 221 -69.70 13.04 0.54
CA ALA A 221 -68.80 11.95 0.92
C ALA A 221 -67.86 11.52 -0.23
N GLN A 222 -68.38 11.43 -1.46
CA GLN A 222 -67.59 11.10 -2.65
C GLN A 222 -66.61 12.22 -3.03
N LYS A 223 -67.03 13.50 -3.04
CA LYS A 223 -66.15 14.64 -3.28
C LYS A 223 -65.04 14.73 -2.22
N GLY A 224 -65.38 14.61 -0.95
CA GLY A 224 -64.40 14.62 0.15
C GLY A 224 -63.33 13.54 0.00
N LEU A 225 -63.69 12.32 -0.40
CA LEU A 225 -62.72 11.24 -0.62
C LEU A 225 -61.92 11.41 -1.93
N LEU A 226 -62.46 12.07 -2.97
CA LEU A 226 -61.76 12.34 -4.22
C LEU A 226 -60.77 13.52 -4.15
N PHE A 227 -61.11 14.58 -3.43
CA PHE A 227 -60.35 15.82 -3.39
C PHE A 227 -59.48 15.98 -2.12
N SER A 228 -59.66 15.13 -1.10
CA SER A 228 -58.79 15.15 0.09
C SER A 228 -57.43 14.50 -0.15
N THR A 229 -56.42 15.01 0.56
CA THR A 229 -55.02 14.60 0.49
C THR A 229 -54.75 13.32 1.28
N GLY A 230 -55.36 12.21 0.87
CA GLY A 230 -55.05 10.88 1.41
C GLY A 230 -56.14 9.81 1.29
N GLY A 231 -57.37 10.18 0.90
CA GLY A 231 -58.47 9.23 0.72
C GLY A 231 -58.95 8.54 2.00
N THR A 232 -58.61 9.07 3.18
CA THR A 232 -59.11 8.60 4.47
C THR A 232 -60.38 9.36 4.89
N VAL A 233 -61.15 8.78 5.83
CA VAL A 233 -62.37 9.39 6.36
C VAL A 233 -62.06 10.74 7.01
N GLU A 234 -60.98 10.83 7.78
CA GLU A 234 -60.57 12.05 8.49
C GLU A 234 -60.21 13.18 7.53
N SER A 235 -59.42 12.90 6.48
CA SER A 235 -59.04 13.89 5.46
C SER A 235 -60.23 14.33 4.61
N ALA A 236 -61.19 13.42 4.36
CA ALA A 236 -62.45 13.76 3.68
C ALA A 236 -63.34 14.68 4.53
N VAL A 237 -63.39 14.49 5.86
CA VAL A 237 -64.09 15.39 6.78
C VAL A 237 -63.41 16.76 6.84
N GLU A 238 -62.07 16.81 6.91
CA GLU A 238 -61.33 18.08 6.94
C GLU A 238 -61.58 18.91 5.67
N TRP A 239 -61.51 18.28 4.48
CA TRP A 239 -61.86 18.94 3.22
C TRP A 239 -63.32 19.42 3.18
N LEU A 240 -64.27 18.59 3.63
CA LEU A 240 -65.70 18.94 3.67
C LEU A 240 -66.01 20.10 4.63
N MET A 241 -65.25 20.25 5.72
CA MET A 241 -65.41 21.36 6.66
C MET A 241 -64.88 22.68 6.08
N GLU A 242 -63.83 22.63 5.26
CA GLU A 242 -63.27 23.82 4.58
C GLU A 242 -64.16 24.32 3.43
N HIS A 243 -64.85 23.40 2.73
CA HIS A 243 -65.67 23.69 1.55
C HIS A 243 -67.20 23.71 1.83
N GLN A 244 -67.61 23.64 3.11
CA GLN A 244 -69.03 23.45 3.49
C GLN A 244 -69.99 24.56 3.02
N ASP A 245 -69.47 25.77 2.78
CA ASP A 245 -70.20 26.97 2.38
C ASP A 245 -70.18 27.19 0.86
N ASP A 246 -69.48 26.34 0.09
CA ASP A 246 -69.39 26.46 -1.37
C ASP A 246 -70.71 26.06 -2.05
N THR A 247 -71.20 26.92 -2.95
CA THR A 247 -72.52 26.73 -3.58
C THR A 247 -72.60 25.54 -4.53
N ASP A 248 -71.46 25.04 -5.00
CA ASP A 248 -71.33 23.88 -5.89
C ASP A 248 -71.06 22.57 -5.13
N ILE A 249 -70.98 22.56 -3.80
CA ILE A 249 -70.66 21.36 -3.02
C ILE A 249 -71.68 20.23 -3.23
N ASP A 250 -72.97 20.56 -3.40
CA ASP A 250 -74.05 19.61 -3.68
C ASP A 250 -74.38 19.42 -5.17
N GLU A 251 -73.65 20.08 -6.09
CA GLU A 251 -73.81 19.86 -7.54
C GLU A 251 -73.10 18.58 -8.01
N ASP A 252 -73.63 17.92 -9.06
CA ASP A 252 -73.03 16.70 -9.61
C ASP A 252 -71.60 16.95 -10.14
N ILE A 253 -70.69 16.00 -9.91
CA ILE A 253 -69.29 16.12 -10.35
C ILE A 253 -69.24 16.13 -11.89
N PRO A 254 -68.78 17.20 -12.56
CA PRO A 254 -68.67 17.22 -14.01
C PRO A 254 -67.55 16.28 -14.48
N GLU A 255 -67.86 15.34 -15.38
CA GLU A 255 -66.96 14.28 -15.90
C GLU A 255 -65.72 14.77 -16.70
N GLY A 256 -65.30 16.03 -16.55
CA GLY A 256 -64.27 16.67 -17.39
C GLY A 256 -63.36 17.71 -16.73
N SER A 257 -63.43 17.94 -15.42
CA SER A 257 -62.63 19.00 -14.75
C SER A 257 -61.36 18.49 -14.05
N LEU A 258 -60.42 17.95 -14.81
CA LEU A 258 -59.02 17.74 -14.39
C LEU A 258 -58.07 18.10 -15.54
N GLY A 259 -57.81 19.39 -15.69
CA GLY A 259 -56.91 19.95 -16.69
C GLY A 259 -55.44 19.78 -16.32
N SER A 260 -54.83 18.65 -16.70
CA SER A 260 -53.38 18.49 -16.75
C SER A 260 -52.98 17.68 -17.99
N ALA A 261 -51.86 18.06 -18.63
CA ALA A 261 -51.49 17.55 -19.95
C ALA A 261 -51.20 16.04 -19.96
N ARG A 262 -51.85 15.31 -20.86
CA ARG A 262 -51.73 13.84 -20.96
C ARG A 262 -50.50 13.35 -21.73
N SER A 263 -49.82 14.21 -22.48
CA SER A 263 -48.55 13.90 -23.16
C SER A 263 -47.81 15.17 -23.61
N TYR A 264 -46.51 15.07 -23.87
CA TYR A 264 -45.69 16.17 -24.38
C TYR A 264 -45.12 15.82 -25.76
N LYS A 265 -45.33 16.65 -26.79
CA LYS A 265 -44.67 16.50 -28.09
C LYS A 265 -43.44 17.39 -28.16
N CYS A 266 -42.30 16.85 -28.60
CA CYS A 266 -41.12 17.67 -28.94
C CYS A 266 -41.30 18.23 -30.35
N ASN A 267 -41.30 19.56 -30.50
CA ASN A 267 -41.49 20.20 -31.80
C ASN A 267 -40.28 20.03 -32.72
N ASP A 268 -39.06 19.99 -32.15
CA ASP A 268 -37.80 19.79 -32.89
C ASP A 268 -37.71 18.42 -33.61
N CYS A 269 -38.41 17.38 -33.12
CA CYS A 269 -38.31 16.02 -33.69
C CYS A 269 -39.61 15.22 -33.74
N GLY A 270 -40.77 15.84 -33.49
CA GLY A 270 -42.10 15.23 -33.59
C GLY A 270 -42.38 14.05 -32.65
N LYS A 271 -41.54 13.81 -31.62
CA LYS A 271 -41.72 12.67 -30.70
C LYS A 271 -42.68 13.03 -29.58
N ILE A 272 -43.71 12.19 -29.40
CA ILE A 272 -44.65 12.28 -28.28
C ILE A 272 -44.10 11.46 -27.10
N LEU A 273 -44.09 12.08 -25.93
CA LEU A 273 -43.48 11.61 -24.69
C LEU A 273 -44.57 11.51 -23.62
N SER A 274 -44.67 10.35 -22.99
CA SER A 274 -45.81 9.99 -22.12
C SER A 274 -45.76 10.56 -20.71
N ASN A 275 -44.62 11.10 -20.27
CA ASN A 275 -44.43 11.60 -18.90
C ASN A 275 -43.26 12.60 -18.90
N MET A 276 -43.25 13.52 -17.93
CA MET A 276 -42.23 14.55 -17.75
C MET A 276 -40.81 13.97 -17.59
N ALA A 277 -40.67 12.81 -16.94
CA ALA A 277 -39.39 12.08 -16.86
C ALA A 277 -38.86 11.62 -18.24
N ASN A 278 -39.74 11.29 -19.19
CA ASN A 278 -39.34 10.95 -20.56
C ASN A 278 -39.00 12.20 -21.38
N LEU A 279 -39.60 13.36 -21.06
CA LEU A 279 -39.24 14.67 -21.59
C LEU A 279 -37.83 15.07 -21.16
N GLU A 280 -37.52 14.98 -19.87
CA GLU A 280 -36.19 15.29 -19.34
C GLU A 280 -35.11 14.35 -19.92
N LEU A 281 -35.39 13.04 -20.01
CA LEU A 281 -34.44 12.08 -20.62
C LEU A 281 -34.25 12.36 -22.11
N HIS A 282 -35.30 12.74 -22.85
CA HIS A 282 -35.18 13.16 -24.25
C HIS A 282 -34.33 14.43 -24.37
N ALA A 283 -34.65 15.49 -23.61
CA ALA A 283 -33.91 16.75 -23.58
C ALA A 283 -32.41 16.52 -23.28
N ASN A 284 -32.09 15.73 -22.25
CA ASN A 284 -30.70 15.40 -21.88
C ASN A 284 -29.97 14.54 -22.92
N LYS A 285 -30.68 13.79 -23.76
CA LYS A 285 -30.10 12.87 -24.75
C LYS A 285 -29.99 13.46 -26.15
N THR A 286 -30.86 14.38 -26.54
CA THR A 286 -30.85 15.03 -27.86
C THR A 286 -30.52 16.52 -27.82
N GLY A 287 -30.55 17.16 -26.64
CA GLY A 287 -30.36 18.61 -26.48
C GLY A 287 -31.56 19.45 -26.95
N HIS A 288 -32.71 18.84 -27.19
CA HIS A 288 -33.91 19.54 -27.65
C HIS A 288 -34.64 20.20 -26.48
N SER A 289 -35.18 21.39 -26.70
CA SER A 289 -35.80 22.22 -25.65
C SER A 289 -37.22 22.68 -25.97
N ASP A 290 -37.68 22.55 -27.23
CA ASP A 290 -39.04 22.94 -27.62
C ASP A 290 -40.01 21.76 -27.45
N PHE A 291 -40.88 21.88 -26.45
CA PHE A 291 -41.90 20.89 -26.11
C PHE A 291 -43.26 21.58 -25.93
N GLU A 292 -44.30 20.99 -26.52
CA GLU A 292 -45.68 21.46 -26.43
C GLU A 292 -46.56 20.38 -25.80
N GLU A 293 -47.47 20.79 -24.92
CA GLU A 293 -48.43 19.90 -24.28
C GLU A 293 -49.51 19.47 -25.27
N SER A 294 -49.74 18.16 -25.38
CA SER A 294 -50.65 17.59 -26.38
C SER A 294 -51.59 16.55 -25.78
N THR A 295 -52.86 16.58 -26.20
CA THR A 295 -53.94 15.71 -25.71
C THR A 295 -53.96 14.33 -26.39
N CYS A 296 -52.97 14.03 -27.25
CA CYS A 296 -52.89 12.80 -28.02
C CYS A 296 -52.59 11.58 -27.13
N ILE A 297 -53.60 10.76 -26.90
CA ILE A 297 -53.45 9.48 -26.20
C ILE A 297 -52.59 8.54 -27.08
N ILE A 298 -51.40 8.19 -26.60
CA ILE A 298 -50.50 7.26 -27.29
C ILE A 298 -51.13 5.87 -27.25
N VAL A 299 -51.48 5.32 -28.43
CA VAL A 299 -51.95 3.94 -28.54
C VAL A 299 -50.84 3.00 -28.06
N PRO A 300 -51.06 2.18 -27.02
CA PRO A 300 -50.03 1.27 -26.53
C PRO A 300 -49.78 0.19 -27.58
N LEU A 301 -48.50 -0.02 -27.94
CA LEU A 301 -48.12 -1.06 -28.91
C LEU A 301 -48.70 -2.43 -28.52
N THR A 302 -49.00 -3.25 -29.52
CA THR A 302 -49.53 -4.61 -29.31
C THR A 302 -48.57 -5.44 -28.45
N PRO A 303 -49.08 -6.43 -27.69
CA PRO A 303 -48.23 -7.26 -26.84
C PRO A 303 -47.13 -8.00 -27.64
N GLU A 304 -47.42 -8.36 -28.90
CA GLU A 304 -46.47 -9.03 -29.81
C GLU A 304 -45.32 -8.11 -30.24
N GLU A 305 -45.61 -6.86 -30.64
CA GLU A 305 -44.57 -5.89 -31.01
C GLU A 305 -43.67 -5.50 -29.82
N LYS A 306 -44.25 -5.44 -28.61
CA LYS A 306 -43.49 -5.24 -27.37
C LYS A 306 -42.58 -6.44 -27.10
N ALA A 307 -43.07 -7.67 -27.26
CA ALA A 307 -42.26 -8.88 -27.11
C ALA A 307 -41.10 -8.92 -28.13
N ALA A 308 -41.35 -8.59 -29.40
CA ALA A 308 -40.34 -8.50 -30.45
C ALA A 308 -39.22 -7.49 -30.10
N LYS A 309 -39.58 -6.27 -29.67
CA LYS A 309 -38.62 -5.24 -29.25
C LYS A 309 -37.84 -5.63 -27.99
N ILE A 310 -38.47 -6.35 -27.06
CA ILE A 310 -37.78 -6.90 -25.88
C ILE A 310 -36.74 -7.96 -26.28
N LEU A 311 -37.05 -8.80 -27.28
CA LEU A 311 -36.09 -9.79 -27.81
C LEU A 311 -34.93 -9.12 -28.57
N GLU A 312 -35.20 -8.09 -29.36
CA GLU A 312 -34.19 -7.27 -30.04
C GLU A 312 -33.25 -6.56 -29.05
N ILE A 313 -33.80 -5.95 -27.98
CA ILE A 313 -33.00 -5.33 -26.93
C ILE A 313 -32.18 -6.38 -26.18
N LYS A 314 -32.73 -7.58 -25.92
CA LYS A 314 -31.99 -8.69 -25.28
C LYS A 314 -30.85 -9.21 -26.16
N SER A 315 -31.03 -9.34 -27.47
CA SER A 315 -29.96 -9.78 -28.38
C SER A 315 -28.85 -8.73 -28.52
N LEU A 316 -29.20 -7.45 -28.60
CA LEU A 316 -28.24 -6.34 -28.60
C LEU A 316 -27.44 -6.27 -27.29
N LEU A 317 -28.10 -6.48 -26.14
CA LEU A 317 -27.42 -6.56 -24.84
C LEU A 317 -26.53 -7.80 -24.71
N ALA A 318 -26.90 -8.93 -25.31
CA ALA A 318 -26.05 -10.13 -25.35
C ALA A 318 -24.79 -9.89 -26.20
N SER A 319 -24.94 -9.32 -27.40
CA SER A 319 -23.83 -8.95 -28.28
C SER A 319 -22.86 -7.95 -27.62
N LYS A 320 -23.38 -6.94 -26.91
CA LYS A 320 -22.54 -6.00 -26.13
C LYS A 320 -21.90 -6.61 -24.88
N ARG A 321 -22.36 -7.76 -24.39
CA ARG A 321 -21.68 -8.49 -23.30
C ARG A 321 -20.53 -9.33 -23.84
N SER A 322 -20.72 -10.05 -24.95
CA SER A 322 -19.63 -10.82 -25.58
C SER A 322 -18.50 -9.90 -26.06
N GLU A 323 -18.81 -8.73 -26.63
CA GLU A 323 -17.82 -7.72 -27.02
C GLU A 323 -16.96 -7.26 -25.83
N ARG A 324 -17.57 -7.03 -24.66
CA ARG A 324 -16.83 -6.68 -23.43
C ARG A 324 -16.00 -7.83 -22.90
N GLU A 325 -16.54 -9.05 -22.90
CA GLU A 325 -15.81 -10.24 -22.45
C GLU A 325 -14.58 -10.53 -23.34
N GLU A 326 -14.67 -10.27 -24.64
CA GLU A 326 -13.55 -10.33 -25.58
C GLU A 326 -12.53 -9.23 -25.32
N ALA A 327 -12.97 -7.98 -25.07
CA ALA A 327 -12.08 -6.88 -24.70
C ALA A 327 -11.34 -7.15 -23.38
N GLU A 328 -12.03 -7.63 -22.34
CA GLU A 328 -11.45 -8.00 -21.05
C GLU A 328 -10.42 -9.13 -21.19
N LYS A 329 -10.66 -10.11 -22.07
CA LYS A 329 -9.67 -11.15 -22.40
C LYS A 329 -8.44 -10.57 -23.10
N VAL A 330 -8.62 -9.67 -24.08
CA VAL A 330 -7.51 -8.99 -24.76
C VAL A 330 -6.67 -8.22 -23.73
N ASP A 331 -7.29 -7.36 -22.93
CA ASP A 331 -6.66 -6.58 -21.87
C ASP A 331 -5.90 -7.46 -20.87
N GLN A 332 -6.49 -8.59 -20.45
CA GLN A 332 -5.81 -9.55 -19.57
C GLN A 332 -4.56 -10.14 -20.24
N THR A 333 -4.61 -10.48 -21.53
CA THR A 333 -3.39 -10.93 -22.24
C THR A 333 -2.36 -9.81 -22.39
N GLU A 334 -2.78 -8.56 -22.57
CA GLU A 334 -1.88 -7.40 -22.67
C GLU A 334 -1.21 -7.09 -21.33
N GLN A 335 -1.94 -7.13 -20.22
CA GLN A 335 -1.39 -6.98 -18.87
C GLN A 335 -0.38 -8.10 -18.57
N GLU A 336 -0.67 -9.34 -18.94
CA GLU A 336 0.27 -10.46 -18.77
C GLU A 336 1.52 -10.32 -19.67
N LYS A 337 1.36 -9.88 -20.93
CA LYS A 337 2.49 -9.54 -21.82
C LYS A 337 3.33 -8.40 -21.22
N ARG A 338 2.70 -7.34 -20.70
CA ARG A 338 3.35 -6.19 -20.05
C ARG A 338 4.11 -6.61 -18.80
N ARG A 339 3.52 -7.45 -17.93
CA ARG A 339 4.17 -8.04 -16.75
C ARG A 339 5.42 -8.83 -17.14
N ARG A 340 5.34 -9.69 -18.17
CA ARG A 340 6.48 -10.46 -18.68
C ARG A 340 7.56 -9.57 -19.28
N PHE A 341 7.18 -8.53 -20.03
CA PHE A 341 8.10 -7.56 -20.61
C PHE A 341 8.87 -6.81 -19.53
N MET A 342 8.15 -6.18 -18.58
CA MET A 342 8.73 -5.46 -17.45
C MET A 342 9.62 -6.36 -16.59
N GLY A 343 9.20 -7.60 -16.32
CA GLY A 343 10.03 -8.59 -15.61
C GLY A 343 11.35 -8.89 -16.34
N LYS A 344 11.30 -9.10 -17.67
CA LYS A 344 12.48 -9.35 -18.51
C LYS A 344 13.40 -8.12 -18.60
N GLU A 345 12.83 -6.93 -18.62
CA GLU A 345 13.56 -5.66 -18.62
C GLU A 345 14.24 -5.40 -17.26
N MET A 346 13.55 -5.64 -16.14
CA MET A 346 14.12 -5.54 -14.79
C MET A 346 15.29 -6.50 -14.56
N VAL A 347 15.26 -7.71 -15.14
CA VAL A 347 16.40 -8.64 -15.11
C VAL A 347 17.57 -8.09 -15.94
N LYS A 348 17.31 -7.63 -17.17
CA LYS A 348 18.35 -7.02 -18.03
C LYS A 348 19.02 -5.79 -17.40
N THR A 349 18.25 -4.86 -16.83
CA THR A 349 18.79 -3.66 -16.19
C THR A 349 19.62 -4.02 -14.96
N LYS A 350 19.17 -4.99 -14.14
CA LYS A 350 19.94 -5.51 -13.02
C LYS A 350 21.27 -6.14 -13.46
N GLU A 351 21.27 -6.96 -14.51
CA GLU A 351 22.50 -7.54 -15.07
C GLU A 351 23.47 -6.48 -15.60
N VAL A 352 22.97 -5.42 -16.25
CA VAL A 352 23.79 -4.30 -16.72
C VAL A 352 24.40 -3.56 -15.53
N MET A 353 23.61 -3.21 -14.52
CA MET A 353 24.09 -2.58 -13.29
C MET A 353 25.16 -3.41 -12.56
N GLU A 354 24.96 -4.72 -12.44
CA GLU A 354 25.93 -5.62 -11.80
C GLU A 354 27.22 -5.76 -12.62
N ARG A 355 27.11 -5.82 -13.95
CA ARG A 355 28.26 -5.84 -14.87
C ARG A 355 29.07 -4.55 -14.78
N GLU A 356 28.42 -3.40 -14.67
CA GLU A 356 29.09 -2.11 -14.45
C GLU A 356 29.73 -2.01 -13.06
N ALA A 357 29.03 -2.43 -12.00
CA ALA A 357 29.57 -2.44 -10.63
C ALA A 357 30.85 -3.29 -10.55
N ARG A 358 30.82 -4.52 -11.10
CA ARG A 358 31.99 -5.40 -11.20
C ARG A 358 33.14 -4.77 -12.00
N LYS A 359 32.83 -4.01 -13.07
CA LYS A 359 33.84 -3.28 -13.85
C LYS A 359 34.45 -2.12 -13.04
N ARG A 360 33.64 -1.32 -12.34
CA ARG A 360 34.11 -0.23 -11.46
C ARG A 360 35.00 -0.77 -10.34
N GLU A 361 34.58 -1.84 -9.66
CA GLU A 361 35.36 -2.48 -8.61
C GLU A 361 36.68 -3.06 -9.14
N ALA A 362 36.66 -3.73 -10.30
CA ALA A 362 37.88 -4.24 -10.93
C ALA A 362 38.85 -3.12 -11.34
N THR A 363 38.36 -1.94 -11.73
CA THR A 363 39.22 -0.76 -11.98
C THR A 363 39.74 -0.11 -10.71
N ALA A 364 38.94 -0.04 -9.64
CA ALA A 364 39.36 0.47 -8.33
C ALA A 364 40.48 -0.41 -7.73
N ARG A 365 40.25 -1.73 -7.63
CA ARG A 365 41.25 -2.72 -7.17
C ARG A 365 42.54 -2.70 -8.00
N LYS A 366 42.48 -2.32 -9.29
CA LYS A 366 43.68 -2.12 -10.12
C LYS A 366 44.40 -0.81 -9.78
N ARG A 367 43.68 0.30 -9.58
CA ARG A 367 44.24 1.60 -9.17
C ARG A 367 44.93 1.50 -7.81
N GLU A 368 44.24 0.97 -6.80
CA GLU A 368 44.77 0.70 -5.46
C GLU A 368 46.07 -0.12 -5.53
N LYS A 369 46.09 -1.22 -6.29
CA LYS A 369 47.32 -2.02 -6.49
C LYS A 369 48.46 -1.23 -7.14
N THR A 370 48.16 -0.34 -8.09
CA THR A 370 49.20 0.52 -8.68
C THR A 370 49.68 1.62 -7.74
N GLU A 371 48.81 2.15 -6.87
CA GLU A 371 49.15 3.17 -5.89
C GLU A 371 49.97 2.58 -4.74
N ILE A 372 49.55 1.43 -4.18
CA ILE A 372 50.33 0.67 -3.20
C ILE A 372 51.70 0.28 -3.76
N LYS A 373 51.77 -0.12 -5.04
CA LYS A 373 53.06 -0.40 -5.70
C LYS A 373 53.92 0.86 -5.80
N ARG A 374 53.38 2.00 -6.27
CA ARG A 374 54.11 3.27 -6.36
C ARG A 374 54.63 3.73 -5.01
N GLU A 375 53.83 3.64 -3.95
CA GLU A 375 54.25 4.05 -2.61
C GLU A 375 55.31 3.11 -2.03
N ARG A 376 55.17 1.78 -2.23
CA ARG A 376 56.22 0.82 -1.88
C ARG A 376 57.52 1.09 -2.64
N ASP A 377 57.45 1.41 -3.93
CA ASP A 377 58.61 1.71 -4.76
C ASP A 377 59.25 3.06 -4.36
N ARG A 378 58.45 4.05 -3.94
CA ARG A 378 58.91 5.32 -3.34
C ARG A 378 59.66 5.11 -2.03
N ILE A 379 59.06 4.40 -1.07
CA ILE A 379 59.70 4.07 0.22
C ILE A 379 60.99 3.28 0.00
N ARG A 380 61.00 2.32 -0.95
CA ARG A 380 62.22 1.60 -1.32
C ARG A 380 63.29 2.53 -1.89
N ALA A 381 62.93 3.50 -2.73
CA ALA A 381 63.88 4.46 -3.28
C ALA A 381 64.45 5.41 -2.21
N GLU A 382 63.66 5.80 -1.21
CA GLU A 382 64.09 6.61 -0.08
C GLU A 382 65.07 5.85 0.83
N LEU A 383 64.74 4.60 1.19
CA LEU A 383 65.65 3.70 1.91
C LEU A 383 66.93 3.39 1.11
N ALA A 384 66.86 3.32 -0.22
CA ALA A 384 68.03 3.14 -1.07
C ALA A 384 68.95 4.37 -1.07
N LYS A 385 68.39 5.59 -1.02
CA LYS A 385 69.16 6.83 -0.89
C LYS A 385 69.85 6.93 0.47
N ASP A 386 69.12 6.77 1.58
CA ASP A 386 69.69 6.74 2.93
C ASP A 386 70.77 5.66 3.08
N LYS A 387 70.54 4.44 2.54
CA LYS A 387 71.56 3.39 2.50
C LYS A 387 72.80 3.80 1.67
N ALA A 388 72.62 4.43 0.52
CA ALA A 388 73.73 4.90 -0.31
C ALA A 388 74.52 6.03 0.38
N GLU A 389 73.85 6.96 1.05
CA GLU A 389 74.46 8.05 1.83
C GLU A 389 75.26 7.50 3.02
N ARG A 390 74.76 6.48 3.72
CA ARG A 390 75.52 5.78 4.78
C ARG A 390 76.73 5.03 4.24
N ILE A 391 76.64 4.41 3.06
CA ILE A 391 77.78 3.74 2.41
C ILE A 391 78.84 4.77 1.99
N ALA A 392 78.42 5.88 1.36
CA ALA A 392 79.31 6.98 0.96
C ALA A 392 80.03 7.59 2.18
N ASN A 393 79.32 7.79 3.29
CA ASN A 393 79.86 8.31 4.55
C ASN A 393 80.54 7.24 5.43
N LYS A 394 80.85 6.05 4.88
CA LYS A 394 81.56 4.94 5.57
C LYS A 394 80.95 4.58 6.94
N GLY A 395 79.62 4.60 7.03
CA GLY A 395 78.85 4.26 8.23
C GLY A 395 78.75 5.35 9.31
N LYS A 396 79.26 6.57 9.07
CA LYS A 396 79.14 7.68 10.03
C LYS A 396 78.05 8.67 9.60
N LEU A 397 77.05 8.87 10.46
CA LEU A 397 75.99 9.86 10.25
C LEU A 397 76.49 11.28 10.54
N LEU A 398 76.26 12.22 9.61
CA LEU A 398 76.50 13.65 9.81
C LEU A 398 75.35 14.25 10.64
N GLY A 399 75.56 14.37 11.96
CA GLY A 399 74.84 15.15 12.99
C GLY A 399 73.34 15.50 12.81
N LYS A 400 72.46 15.42 13.82
CA LYS A 400 72.72 15.55 15.28
C LYS A 400 71.50 15.03 16.06
N LEU A 401 71.30 13.72 16.10
CA LEU A 401 70.33 13.10 17.02
C LEU A 401 71.05 12.69 18.30
N GLY A 402 70.63 13.24 19.44
CA GLY A 402 71.29 13.01 20.73
C GLY A 402 71.16 11.56 21.20
N VAL A 403 72.15 11.11 21.96
CA VAL A 403 72.22 9.78 22.59
C VAL A 403 71.31 9.72 23.82
N ASP A 404 70.01 9.99 23.62
CA ASP A 404 68.95 9.90 24.65
C ASP A 404 67.51 9.84 24.04
N GLY A 405 67.40 9.58 22.73
CA GLY A 405 66.12 9.60 22.01
C GLY A 405 65.69 8.30 21.33
N TYR A 406 66.50 7.23 21.40
CA TYR A 406 66.14 5.93 20.81
C TYR A 406 65.36 5.09 21.82
N ALA A 407 64.06 5.32 21.91
CA ALA A 407 63.11 4.41 22.57
C ALA A 407 62.49 3.48 21.51
N PRO A 408 62.94 2.21 21.37
CA PRO A 408 62.39 1.25 20.41
C PRO A 408 61.04 0.68 20.87
N SER A 409 60.07 1.54 21.18
CA SER A 409 58.78 1.15 21.76
C SER A 409 57.65 2.15 21.45
N ALA A 410 57.55 2.60 20.19
CA ALA A 410 56.47 3.49 19.75
C ALA A 410 55.99 3.24 18.30
N ILE A 411 56.09 2.00 17.82
CA ILE A 411 55.29 1.54 16.67
C ILE A 411 54.37 0.43 17.16
N GLN A 412 53.27 0.84 17.80
CA GLN A 412 52.13 -0.05 18.03
C GLN A 412 51.39 -0.24 16.70
N TYR A 413 51.91 -1.11 15.84
CA TYR A 413 51.03 -1.89 14.99
C TYR A 413 50.14 -2.70 15.93
N ASN A 414 48.83 -2.42 15.95
CA ASN A 414 47.85 -3.31 16.54
C ASN A 414 47.65 -4.53 15.61
N THR A 415 48.72 -5.29 15.40
CA THR A 415 48.71 -6.64 14.84
C THR A 415 48.32 -7.61 15.94
N SER A 416 47.01 -7.85 16.07
CA SER A 416 46.49 -8.94 16.88
C SER A 416 46.79 -10.28 16.20
N GLY A 417 47.84 -10.97 16.64
CA GLY A 417 48.02 -12.40 16.40
C GLY A 417 49.42 -12.84 15.96
N GLY A 418 49.83 -14.01 16.47
CA GLY A 418 50.86 -14.85 15.85
C GLY A 418 52.29 -14.58 16.31
N LYS A 419 52.74 -15.36 17.30
CA LYS A 419 54.16 -15.69 17.45
C LYS A 419 54.38 -17.02 16.71
N ASP A 420 55.22 -17.02 15.70
CA ASP A 420 56.00 -18.21 15.32
C ASP A 420 57.26 -17.78 14.57
N ASP A 421 58.37 -18.48 14.83
CA ASP A 421 59.67 -18.33 14.17
C ASP A 421 60.22 -19.75 13.99
N GLY A 422 60.43 -20.16 12.73
CA GLY A 422 60.92 -21.51 12.40
C GLY A 422 60.89 -21.76 10.89
N ASP A 423 62.00 -21.44 10.22
CA ASP A 423 62.20 -21.73 8.80
C ASP A 423 62.18 -23.24 8.50
N GLU A 424 61.41 -23.65 7.49
CA GLU A 424 61.80 -24.68 6.52
C GLU A 424 60.94 -24.56 5.22
N GLU A 425 61.41 -25.15 4.12
CA GLU A 425 61.05 -24.76 2.74
C GLU A 425 59.58 -25.01 2.33
N GLU A 426 58.93 -24.03 1.67
CA GLU A 426 57.59 -24.19 1.06
C GLU A 426 57.63 -24.38 -0.47
N PRO A 427 57.20 -25.55 -1.00
CA PRO A 427 56.87 -25.70 -2.41
C PRO A 427 55.37 -25.45 -2.69
N ALA A 428 55.10 -24.69 -3.76
CA ALA A 428 53.83 -24.66 -4.51
C ALA A 428 52.50 -24.73 -3.72
N ALA A 429 52.02 -23.58 -3.26
CA ALA A 429 50.74 -23.41 -2.55
C ALA A 429 49.53 -24.11 -3.22
N GLN A 430 49.08 -25.22 -2.62
CA GLN A 430 47.75 -25.77 -2.85
C GLN A 430 46.71 -25.04 -1.99
N ARG A 431 45.49 -24.89 -2.50
CA ARG A 431 44.39 -24.28 -1.75
C ARG A 431 44.06 -25.10 -0.48
N PRO A 432 43.79 -24.46 0.67
CA PRO A 432 43.40 -25.20 1.88
C PRO A 432 42.09 -25.95 1.65
N LYS A 433 42.10 -27.26 1.90
CA LYS A 433 40.90 -28.10 1.87
C LYS A 433 40.03 -27.80 3.10
N THR A 434 38.72 -27.85 2.92
CA THR A 434 37.73 -27.58 3.97
C THR A 434 37.72 -28.69 5.02
N ALA A 435 38.29 -28.44 6.19
CA ALA A 435 38.04 -29.24 7.39
C ALA A 435 36.73 -28.78 8.06
N GLY A 436 35.84 -29.72 8.38
CA GLY A 436 34.54 -29.42 8.98
C GLY A 436 34.65 -29.04 10.46
N SER A 437 34.10 -27.90 10.86
CA SER A 437 33.98 -27.55 12.27
C SER A 437 32.93 -28.44 12.94
N THR A 438 33.36 -29.33 13.83
CA THR A 438 32.46 -30.05 14.74
C THR A 438 31.83 -29.05 15.71
N ALA A 439 30.50 -28.95 15.71
CA ALA A 439 29.78 -28.14 16.69
C ALA A 439 29.70 -28.94 18.00
N SER A 440 30.33 -28.44 19.06
CA SER A 440 30.33 -29.13 20.36
C SER A 440 29.07 -28.81 21.17
N ALA A 441 28.48 -29.84 21.78
CA ALA A 441 27.31 -29.77 22.65
C ALA A 441 27.45 -28.75 23.80
N ALA A 442 28.67 -28.52 24.29
CA ALA A 442 28.96 -27.54 25.34
C ALA A 442 28.61 -26.08 24.96
N ASN A 443 28.53 -25.77 23.66
CA ASN A 443 28.30 -24.40 23.17
C ASN A 443 26.83 -24.11 22.81
N ILE A 444 25.88 -24.99 23.14
CA ILE A 444 24.47 -24.83 22.76
C ILE A 444 23.86 -23.55 23.34
N ASP A 445 24.13 -23.22 24.61
CA ASP A 445 23.61 -21.99 25.25
C ASP A 445 24.16 -20.72 24.60
N ASP A 446 25.42 -20.78 24.17
CA ASP A 446 26.13 -19.76 23.43
C ASP A 446 25.51 -19.52 22.04
N TYR A 447 25.10 -20.60 21.36
CA TYR A 447 24.42 -20.53 20.07
C TYR A 447 22.98 -20.03 20.21
N ILE A 448 22.26 -20.46 21.26
CA ILE A 448 20.91 -19.97 21.59
C ILE A 448 20.96 -18.46 21.88
N THR A 449 21.92 -18.00 22.69
CA THR A 449 22.15 -16.58 22.96
C THR A 449 22.40 -15.80 21.66
N LYS A 450 23.24 -16.34 20.75
CA LYS A 450 23.50 -15.76 19.43
C LYS A 450 22.30 -15.77 18.47
N VAL A 451 21.33 -16.68 18.60
CA VAL A 451 20.06 -16.62 17.86
C VAL A 451 19.10 -15.60 18.50
N SER A 452 19.10 -15.52 19.83
CA SER A 452 18.23 -14.60 20.58
C SER A 452 18.58 -13.11 20.38
N SER A 453 19.83 -12.78 20.05
CA SER A 453 20.26 -11.40 19.79
C SER A 453 19.66 -10.78 18.51
N TYR A 454 19.13 -11.60 17.60
CA TYR A 454 18.42 -11.14 16.40
C TYR A 454 16.97 -10.68 16.74
N ARG A 455 16.87 -9.58 17.52
CA ARG A 455 15.58 -8.98 17.92
C ARG A 455 14.89 -8.17 16.81
N ALA A 456 15.63 -7.61 15.86
CA ALA A 456 15.04 -6.85 14.74
C ALA A 456 14.06 -7.74 13.92
N GLY A 457 12.85 -7.23 13.67
CA GLY A 457 11.80 -7.94 12.91
C GLY A 457 11.18 -9.16 13.61
N GLY A 458 11.59 -9.49 14.84
CA GLY A 458 11.15 -10.70 15.56
C GLY A 458 11.66 -12.01 14.95
N ASP A 459 12.65 -11.95 14.06
CA ASP A 459 13.08 -13.13 13.28
C ASP A 459 13.88 -14.14 14.11
N GLY A 460 14.59 -13.71 15.15
CA GLY A 460 15.19 -14.62 16.15
C GLY A 460 14.14 -15.51 16.84
N GLY A 461 13.00 -14.95 17.25
CA GLY A 461 11.90 -15.71 17.85
C GLY A 461 11.25 -16.69 16.86
N LYS A 462 11.07 -16.29 15.59
CA LYS A 462 10.61 -17.17 14.51
C LYS A 462 11.61 -18.31 14.23
N SER A 463 12.91 -18.05 14.38
CA SER A 463 13.98 -19.05 14.27
C SER A 463 13.92 -20.04 15.44
N LEU A 464 13.87 -19.55 16.68
CA LEU A 464 13.75 -20.37 17.89
C LEU A 464 12.48 -21.25 17.87
N LYS A 465 11.34 -20.74 17.41
CA LYS A 465 10.09 -21.52 17.27
C LYS A 465 10.23 -22.70 16.29
N ILE A 466 11.02 -22.55 15.23
CA ILE A 466 11.29 -23.63 14.26
C ILE A 466 12.36 -24.59 14.75
N LEU A 467 13.41 -24.10 15.42
CA LEU A 467 14.38 -24.97 16.09
C LEU A 467 13.69 -25.83 17.15
N LYS A 468 12.79 -25.26 17.96
CA LYS A 468 11.93 -25.99 18.89
C LYS A 468 11.13 -27.09 18.17
N LEU A 469 10.51 -26.78 17.03
CA LEU A 469 9.72 -27.77 16.27
C LEU A 469 10.59 -28.92 15.72
N LEU A 470 11.75 -28.59 15.14
CA LEU A 470 12.64 -29.60 14.54
C LEU A 470 13.30 -30.50 15.59
N VAL A 471 13.83 -29.90 16.67
CA VAL A 471 14.45 -30.65 17.79
C VAL A 471 13.38 -31.37 18.60
N GLY A 472 12.22 -30.74 18.83
CA GLY A 472 11.10 -31.31 19.58
C GLY A 472 10.52 -32.54 18.91
N ASN A 473 10.19 -32.48 17.61
CA ASN A 473 9.66 -33.65 16.90
C ASN A 473 10.65 -34.83 16.90
N ALA A 474 11.96 -34.58 16.83
CA ALA A 474 12.99 -35.61 16.89
C ALA A 474 13.19 -36.18 18.31
N ALA A 475 12.97 -35.38 19.36
CA ALA A 475 13.03 -35.81 20.75
C ALA A 475 11.76 -36.58 21.19
N ASP A 476 10.60 -36.14 20.73
CA ASP A 476 9.30 -36.69 21.13
C ASP A 476 8.95 -37.97 20.34
N ASN A 477 9.38 -38.09 19.08
CA ASN A 477 9.12 -39.23 18.21
C ASN A 477 10.41 -39.84 17.62
N PRO A 478 11.30 -40.44 18.45
CA PRO A 478 12.61 -40.94 18.01
C PRO A 478 12.53 -42.12 17.02
N ASN A 479 11.39 -42.83 16.98
CA ASN A 479 11.19 -43.98 16.10
C ASN A 479 10.80 -43.59 14.66
N GLU A 480 10.44 -42.33 14.40
CA GLU A 480 10.01 -41.89 13.07
C GLU A 480 11.17 -41.30 12.24
N ASP A 481 11.58 -42.02 11.20
CA ASP A 481 12.67 -41.60 10.30
C ASP A 481 12.40 -40.27 9.57
N LYS A 482 11.14 -39.86 9.49
CA LYS A 482 10.72 -38.55 8.96
C LYS A 482 11.28 -37.38 9.78
N TYR A 483 11.41 -37.52 11.10
CA TYR A 483 11.95 -36.46 11.97
C TYR A 483 13.47 -36.54 12.13
N LYS A 484 14.08 -37.68 11.79
CA LYS A 484 15.54 -37.82 11.66
C LYS A 484 16.10 -37.09 10.43
N LYS A 485 15.29 -36.70 9.44
CA LYS A 485 15.74 -36.05 8.20
C LYS A 485 15.14 -34.64 8.01
N ILE A 486 15.99 -33.63 7.92
CA ILE A 486 15.61 -32.23 7.71
C ILE A 486 16.06 -31.77 6.32
N ASN A 487 15.12 -31.38 5.46
CA ASN A 487 15.41 -30.83 4.14
C ASN A 487 15.86 -29.35 4.25
N MET A 488 17.08 -29.05 3.80
CA MET A 488 17.66 -27.69 3.82
C MET A 488 17.06 -26.76 2.76
N GLU A 489 16.28 -27.29 1.82
CA GLU A 489 15.68 -26.55 0.73
C GLU A 489 14.31 -25.97 1.04
N THR A 490 13.63 -26.45 2.09
CA THR A 490 12.32 -25.95 2.51
C THR A 490 12.39 -24.46 2.86
N ASN A 491 11.38 -23.69 2.47
CA ASN A 491 11.32 -22.24 2.68
C ASN A 491 11.51 -21.84 4.17
N ALA A 492 10.96 -22.66 5.08
CA ALA A 492 11.16 -22.54 6.52
C ALA A 492 12.66 -22.60 6.92
N TYR A 493 13.41 -23.59 6.44
CA TYR A 493 14.84 -23.71 6.72
C TYR A 493 15.66 -22.61 6.04
N LYS A 494 15.41 -22.35 4.74
CA LYS A 494 16.12 -21.33 3.94
C LYS A 494 16.04 -19.93 4.55
N ASN A 495 14.87 -19.53 5.08
CA ASN A 495 14.66 -18.16 5.57
C ASN A 495 14.79 -18.03 7.09
N LYS A 496 14.51 -19.09 7.87
CA LYS A 496 14.40 -18.99 9.33
C LYS A 496 15.46 -19.79 10.11
N VAL A 497 16.28 -20.61 9.44
CA VAL A 497 17.37 -21.37 10.10
C VAL A 497 18.73 -21.08 9.44
N ARG A 498 18.82 -21.17 8.10
CA ARG A 498 20.05 -20.94 7.34
C ARG A 498 20.71 -19.55 7.53
N PRO A 499 19.97 -18.42 7.65
CA PRO A 499 20.61 -17.10 7.78
C PRO A 499 21.24 -16.83 9.15
N PHE A 500 20.84 -17.58 10.18
CA PHE A 500 21.24 -17.33 11.56
C PHE A 500 22.45 -18.19 11.95
N VAL A 501 23.56 -17.52 12.28
CA VAL A 501 24.88 -18.16 12.47
C VAL A 501 24.89 -19.18 13.62
N GLY A 502 24.01 -19.03 14.62
CA GLY A 502 23.81 -20.00 15.70
C GLY A 502 22.87 -21.16 15.35
N ALA A 503 21.83 -20.92 14.55
CA ALA A 503 20.72 -21.87 14.36
C ALA A 503 21.16 -23.19 13.70
N LYS A 504 21.98 -23.11 12.64
CA LYS A 504 22.59 -24.32 12.04
C LYS A 504 23.52 -25.05 13.02
N LYS A 505 24.24 -24.32 13.88
CA LYS A 505 25.19 -24.91 14.84
C LYS A 505 24.50 -25.66 15.97
N ILE A 506 23.30 -25.23 16.39
CA ILE A 506 22.46 -25.98 17.33
C ILE A 506 22.11 -27.36 16.75
N LEU A 507 21.61 -27.42 15.51
CA LEU A 507 21.30 -28.70 14.85
C LEU A 507 22.54 -29.61 14.73
N LEU A 508 23.68 -29.05 14.32
CA LEU A 508 24.95 -29.81 14.25
C LEU A 508 25.41 -30.33 15.63
N ALA A 509 25.24 -29.55 16.71
CA ALA A 509 25.63 -29.92 18.07
C ALA A 509 24.71 -30.96 18.70
N VAL A 510 23.45 -31.02 18.26
CA VAL A 510 22.43 -32.01 18.65
C VAL A 510 22.58 -33.34 17.90
N GLY A 511 23.44 -33.42 16.88
CA GLY A 511 23.74 -34.66 16.16
C GLY A 511 23.22 -34.73 14.72
N PHE A 512 22.57 -33.69 14.20
CA PHE A 512 22.22 -33.63 12.78
C PHE A 512 23.45 -33.32 11.92
N ALA A 513 23.84 -34.21 11.02
CA ALA A 513 24.94 -34.03 10.08
C ALA A 513 24.43 -33.93 8.63
N PRO A 514 25.13 -33.25 7.70
CA PRO A 514 24.77 -33.33 6.28
C PRO A 514 24.91 -34.77 5.78
N ASP A 515 23.94 -35.25 4.99
CA ASP A 515 24.01 -36.58 4.37
C ASP A 515 25.23 -36.66 3.43
N GLU A 516 25.92 -37.81 3.44
CA GLU A 516 27.06 -38.08 2.57
C GLU A 516 26.64 -38.24 1.10
N LYS A 517 25.40 -38.69 0.87
CA LYS A 517 24.82 -38.88 -0.47
C LYS A 517 24.14 -37.59 -0.95
N ASP A 518 23.23 -37.05 -0.13
CA ASP A 518 22.38 -35.91 -0.49
C ASP A 518 22.70 -34.64 0.31
N LYS A 519 23.56 -33.78 -0.24
CA LYS A 519 23.99 -32.48 0.36
C LYS A 519 22.85 -31.48 0.63
N THR A 520 21.62 -31.81 0.25
CA THR A 520 20.37 -31.06 0.48
C THR A 520 19.69 -31.42 1.81
N HIS A 521 20.08 -32.52 2.47
CA HIS A 521 19.47 -32.99 3.72
C HIS A 521 20.46 -32.99 4.89
N LEU A 522 19.94 -32.71 6.09
CA LEU A 522 20.58 -33.00 7.37
C LEU A 522 19.92 -34.26 7.95
N VAL A 523 20.72 -35.25 8.34
CA VAL A 523 20.28 -36.51 8.94
C VAL A 523 20.82 -36.60 10.37
N LEU A 524 19.95 -36.96 11.31
CA LEU A 524 20.33 -37.26 12.68
C LEU A 524 21.17 -38.54 12.70
N LYS A 525 22.36 -38.48 13.31
CA LYS A 525 23.21 -39.67 13.50
C LYS A 525 22.52 -40.70 14.39
N GLU A 526 22.84 -41.97 14.17
CA GLU A 526 22.33 -43.08 14.99
C GLU A 526 22.86 -43.01 16.43
N ASP A 527 24.06 -42.46 16.62
CA ASP A 527 24.69 -42.19 17.93
C ASP A 527 24.20 -40.90 18.62
N ALA A 528 23.01 -40.38 18.29
CA ALA A 528 22.53 -39.11 18.84
C ALA A 528 22.01 -39.24 20.28
N ASP A 529 22.59 -38.47 21.21
CA ASP A 529 22.19 -38.44 22.62
C ASP A 529 20.74 -37.95 22.82
N ALA A 530 19.81 -38.86 23.12
CA ALA A 530 18.40 -38.54 23.38
C ALA A 530 18.21 -37.54 24.55
N GLU A 531 19.08 -37.59 25.56
CA GLU A 531 19.10 -36.64 26.67
C GLU A 531 19.54 -35.23 26.24
N LEU A 532 20.44 -35.13 25.26
CA LEU A 532 20.86 -33.85 24.68
C LEU A 532 19.77 -33.22 23.82
N LEU A 533 19.01 -34.04 23.08
CA LEU A 533 17.81 -33.63 22.34
C LEU A 533 16.76 -33.02 23.30
N LEU A 534 16.42 -33.73 24.37
CA LEU A 534 15.43 -33.29 25.38
C LEU A 534 15.89 -32.03 26.14
N SER A 535 17.13 -31.99 26.61
CA SER A 535 17.66 -30.80 27.29
C SER A 535 17.76 -29.58 26.36
N THR A 536 18.08 -29.78 25.07
CA THR A 536 18.07 -28.70 24.08
C THR A 536 16.66 -28.20 23.77
N LYS A 537 15.65 -29.10 23.71
CA LYS A 537 14.23 -28.71 23.61
C LYS A 537 13.83 -27.77 24.75
N VAL A 538 14.12 -28.14 26.00
CA VAL A 538 13.82 -27.32 27.18
C VAL A 538 14.55 -25.97 27.15
N LYS A 539 15.84 -25.96 26.76
CA LYS A 539 16.61 -24.71 26.61
C LYS A 539 16.04 -23.78 25.53
N LEU A 540 15.58 -24.32 24.40
CA LEU A 540 14.91 -23.56 23.34
C LEU A 540 13.55 -23.02 23.79
N GLU A 541 12.80 -23.77 24.60
CA GLU A 541 11.54 -23.30 25.21
C GLU A 541 11.78 -22.14 26.19
N GLN A 542 12.75 -22.28 27.09
CA GLN A 542 13.14 -21.20 28.01
C GLN A 542 13.65 -19.96 27.26
N ALA A 543 14.40 -20.13 26.17
CA ALA A 543 14.87 -19.03 25.35
C ALA A 543 13.74 -18.32 24.60
N LEU A 544 12.72 -19.06 24.14
CA LEU A 544 11.53 -18.50 23.50
C LEU A 544 10.63 -17.77 24.51
N ALA A 545 10.47 -18.29 25.72
CA ALA A 545 9.73 -17.61 26.80
C ALA A 545 10.43 -16.32 27.29
N LYS A 546 11.73 -16.18 27.06
CA LYS A 546 12.54 -14.98 27.31
C LYS A 546 12.69 -14.06 26.09
N PHE A 547 12.12 -14.42 24.93
CA PHE A 547 12.33 -13.68 23.67
C PHE A 547 11.33 -12.53 23.48
#